data_AF-A0A0S4XN38-F1
#
_entry.id   AF-A0A0S4XN38-F1
#
_cell.length_a   1.000
_cell.length_b   1.000
_cell.length_c   1.000
_cell.angle_alpha   90.00
_cell.angle_beta   90.00
_cell.angle_gamma   90.00
#
_symmetry.space_group_name_H-M   'P 1'
#
loop_
_entity.id
_entity.type
_entity.pdbx_description
1 polymer ?
#
loop_
_entity_poly.entity_id
_entity_poly.type
_entity_poly.pdbx_seq_one_letter_code
_entity_poly.pdbx_strand_id
1 'polypeptide(L)'
;MLNLLKILQSNKTPSFLSALILLFSHSTICFSEDITDPINQWHSTTTIHGLYEIREEARKFIANQNSANHTKWVALDPNYKIIVPRCTVPLKVKWGPKSYGISQKSVLVYCTKSISTNNELKGWDVAVPVIPTKK
;
A
#
# COMPACT_ATOMS: atom_id res chain seq x y z
N MET A 1 39.50 38.95 -41.19
CA MET A 1 39.86 38.26 -42.44
C MET A 1 40.54 36.95 -42.07
N LEU A 2 39.77 35.86 -42.04
CA LEU A 2 39.80 34.77 -43.03
C LEU A 2 41.09 33.91 -42.98
N ASN A 3 41.00 32.76 -42.33
CA ASN A 3 41.08 31.41 -42.94
C ASN A 3 41.47 30.41 -41.85
N LEU A 4 40.52 29.61 -41.37
CA LEU A 4 40.20 28.28 -41.91
C LEU A 4 41.42 27.36 -42.05
N LEU A 5 41.40 26.34 -41.20
CA LEU A 5 41.81 24.96 -41.50
C LEU A 5 43.25 24.72 -41.96
N LYS A 6 44.08 24.28 -41.01
CA LYS A 6 44.87 23.07 -41.22
C LYS A 6 44.37 21.99 -40.28
N ILE A 7 43.34 21.31 -40.76
CA ILE A 7 42.85 20.04 -40.25
C ILE A 7 43.84 18.94 -40.67
N LEU A 8 44.12 18.04 -39.71
CA LEU A 8 44.62 16.67 -39.84
C LEU A 8 46.10 16.41 -40.19
N GLN A 9 46.82 15.93 -39.17
CA GLN A 9 47.85 14.87 -39.13
C GLN A 9 48.63 15.14 -37.82
N SER A 10 48.75 14.29 -36.80
CA SER A 10 48.96 12.86 -36.72
C SER A 10 48.95 12.55 -35.21
N ASN A 11 48.01 11.75 -34.70
CA ASN A 11 48.19 10.32 -34.39
C ASN A 11 48.88 10.03 -33.03
N LYS A 12 48.22 9.15 -32.26
CA LYS A 12 48.66 8.37 -31.06
C LYS A 12 48.52 8.99 -29.67
N THR A 13 47.47 8.55 -28.97
CA THR A 13 47.46 8.33 -27.51
C THR A 13 48.36 7.14 -27.14
N PRO A 14 48.95 7.14 -25.93
CA PRO A 14 48.43 6.27 -24.86
C PRO A 14 48.42 7.00 -23.49
N SER A 15 47.36 6.92 -22.68
CA SER A 15 46.97 5.81 -21.78
C SER A 15 48.00 5.52 -20.69
N PHE A 16 47.49 5.39 -19.45
CA PHE A 16 48.14 5.02 -18.20
C PHE A 16 48.80 6.15 -17.42
N LEU A 17 48.03 6.87 -16.59
CA LEU A 17 48.38 7.22 -15.20
C LEU A 17 47.27 8.12 -14.60
N SER A 18 46.06 7.60 -14.38
CA SER A 18 45.08 8.34 -13.57
C SER A 18 43.95 7.44 -13.04
N ALA A 19 44.31 6.29 -12.47
CA ALA A 19 43.34 5.37 -11.89
C ALA A 19 43.84 4.84 -10.54
N LEU A 20 44.08 5.72 -9.56
CA LEU A 20 44.34 5.28 -8.19
C LEU A 20 44.01 6.32 -7.11
N ILE A 21 42.92 7.06 -7.25
CA ILE A 21 42.34 7.82 -6.14
C ILE A 21 40.84 7.77 -6.34
N LEU A 22 40.13 7.01 -5.49
CA LEU A 22 38.68 7.06 -5.17
C LEU A 22 38.23 5.70 -4.60
N LEU A 23 38.85 5.27 -3.50
CA LEU A 23 38.27 4.28 -2.59
C LEU A 23 38.21 4.98 -1.22
N PHE A 24 37.11 4.81 -0.48
CA PHE A 24 36.72 5.48 0.78
C PHE A 24 35.64 6.57 0.70
N SER A 25 34.60 6.38 -0.12
CA SER A 25 33.27 6.86 0.28
C SER A 25 32.75 5.95 1.41
N HIS A 26 32.80 6.46 2.64
CA HIS A 26 32.19 5.83 3.80
C HIS A 26 30.69 5.71 3.54
N SER A 27 30.21 4.49 3.33
CA SER A 27 28.79 4.17 3.29
C SER A 27 28.22 4.40 4.69
N THR A 28 27.66 5.59 4.93
CA THR A 28 26.71 5.79 6.02
C THR A 28 25.47 4.97 5.68
N ILE A 29 25.38 3.76 6.23
CA ILE A 29 24.14 2.99 6.21
C ILE A 29 23.17 3.75 7.11
N CYS A 30 22.36 4.62 6.51
CA CYS A 30 21.21 5.18 7.17
C CYS A 30 20.20 4.02 7.27
N PHE A 31 20.22 3.28 8.38
CA PHE A 31 19.07 2.47 8.76
C PHE A 31 17.96 3.45 9.14
N SER A 32 17.17 3.89 8.17
CA SER A 32 15.82 4.35 8.48
C SER A 32 15.09 3.12 8.98
N GLU A 33 14.91 3.03 10.30
CA GLU A 33 13.98 2.07 10.90
C GLU A 33 12.61 2.43 10.34
N ASP A 34 12.19 1.71 9.30
CA ASP A 34 10.86 1.83 8.74
C ASP A 34 9.91 1.46 9.88
N ILE A 35 9.23 2.45 10.45
CA ILE A 35 8.10 2.19 11.35
C ILE A 35 7.03 1.61 10.45
N THR A 36 7.14 0.31 10.18
CA THR A 36 6.16 -0.42 9.41
C THR A 36 4.84 -0.30 10.14
N ASP A 37 3.87 0.33 9.49
CA ASP A 37 2.49 0.40 9.93
C ASP A 37 2.07 -0.97 10.51
N PRO A 38 1.68 -1.06 11.80
CA PRO A 38 1.54 -2.33 12.51
C PRO A 38 0.61 -3.34 11.85
N ILE A 39 -0.32 -2.89 11.00
CA ILE A 39 -1.22 -3.79 10.27
C ILE A 39 -0.55 -4.48 9.07
N ASN A 40 0.57 -3.97 8.58
CA ASN A 40 1.28 -4.53 7.41
C ASN A 40 1.79 -5.95 7.66
N GLN A 41 1.94 -6.39 8.92
CA GLN A 41 2.28 -7.79 9.22
C GLN A 41 1.08 -8.74 9.15
N TRP A 42 -0.16 -8.24 9.10
CA TRP A 42 -1.39 -9.03 9.19
C TRP A 42 -1.94 -9.39 7.81
N HIS A 43 -1.09 -10.02 7.00
CA HIS A 43 -1.44 -10.53 5.69
C HIS A 43 -2.26 -11.82 5.77
N SER A 44 -3.04 -12.06 4.72
CA SER A 44 -3.82 -13.28 4.57
C SER A 44 -2.94 -14.53 4.58
N THR A 45 -3.41 -15.57 5.27
CA THR A 45 -2.82 -16.91 5.23
C THR A 45 -3.68 -17.82 4.35
N THR A 46 -3.33 -19.11 4.31
CA THR A 46 -4.16 -20.13 3.65
C THR A 46 -5.55 -20.25 4.29
N THR A 47 -5.69 -19.94 5.58
CA THR A 47 -6.94 -20.16 6.33
C THR A 47 -7.62 -18.90 6.85
N ILE A 48 -6.86 -17.83 7.08
CA ILE A 48 -7.35 -16.58 7.66
C ILE A 48 -7.24 -15.47 6.62
N HIS A 49 -8.26 -14.62 6.52
CA HIS A 49 -8.18 -13.42 5.72
C HIS A 49 -7.51 -12.30 6.53
N GLY A 50 -6.48 -11.70 5.95
CA GLY A 50 -5.65 -10.70 6.60
C GLY A 50 -6.36 -9.36 6.79
N LEU A 51 -6.06 -8.71 7.91
CA LEU A 51 -6.56 -7.38 8.22
C LEU A 51 -5.97 -6.33 7.28
N TYR A 52 -4.76 -6.55 6.77
CA TYR A 52 -4.15 -5.70 5.75
C TYR A 52 -5.02 -5.64 4.50
N GLU A 53 -5.39 -6.78 3.91
CA GLU A 53 -6.19 -6.78 2.68
C GLU A 53 -7.59 -6.19 2.88
N ILE A 54 -8.19 -6.40 4.06
CA ILE A 54 -9.47 -5.76 4.43
C ILE A 54 -9.33 -4.24 4.44
N ARG A 55 -8.27 -3.70 5.05
CA ARG A 55 -8.03 -2.25 5.08
C ARG A 55 -7.79 -1.67 3.70
N GLU A 56 -7.02 -2.37 2.86
CA GLU A 56 -6.71 -1.89 1.52
C GLU A 56 -7.97 -1.80 0.64
N GLU A 57 -8.91 -2.74 0.76
CA GLU A 57 -10.20 -2.65 0.06
C GLU A 57 -11.06 -1.49 0.57
N ALA A 58 -11.07 -1.23 1.88
CA ALA A 58 -11.74 -0.05 2.43
C ALA A 58 -11.10 1.26 1.94
N ARG A 59 -9.76 1.33 1.88
CA ARG A 59 -9.01 2.49 1.36
C ARG A 59 -9.31 2.75 -0.11
N LYS A 60 -9.29 1.72 -0.96
CA LYS A 60 -9.66 1.83 -2.38
C LYS A 60 -11.07 2.38 -2.54
N PHE A 61 -12.03 1.85 -1.78
CA PHE A 61 -13.40 2.34 -1.80
C PHE A 61 -13.47 3.82 -1.39
N ILE A 62 -12.81 4.21 -0.30
CA ILE A 62 -12.80 5.60 0.17
C ILE A 62 -12.12 6.55 -0.81
N ALA A 63 -11.02 6.15 -1.44
CA ALA A 63 -10.37 6.94 -2.49
C ALA A 63 -11.36 7.25 -3.64
N ASN A 64 -12.12 6.24 -4.08
CA ASN A 64 -13.15 6.42 -5.11
C ASN A 64 -14.28 7.34 -4.62
N GLN A 65 -14.76 7.18 -3.38
CA GLN A 65 -15.81 8.04 -2.81
C GLN A 65 -15.35 9.50 -2.66
N ASN A 66 -14.09 9.71 -2.28
CA ASN A 66 -13.50 11.03 -2.17
C ASN A 66 -13.41 11.72 -3.53
N SER A 67 -12.92 10.99 -4.54
CA SER A 67 -12.82 11.49 -5.92
C SER A 67 -14.18 11.82 -6.51
N ALA A 68 -15.18 10.94 -6.33
CA ALA A 68 -16.50 11.09 -6.94
C ALA A 68 -17.34 12.20 -6.29
N ASN A 69 -17.18 12.42 -4.97
CA ASN A 69 -18.06 13.32 -4.21
C ASN A 69 -17.35 14.57 -3.69
N HIS A 70 -16.10 14.83 -4.08
CA HIS A 70 -15.27 15.90 -3.54
C HIS A 70 -15.21 15.91 -1.99
N THR A 71 -15.18 14.71 -1.41
CA THR A 71 -15.07 14.53 0.05
C THR A 71 -13.65 14.19 0.45
N LYS A 72 -13.37 14.25 1.76
CA LYS A 72 -12.07 13.87 2.32
C LYS A 72 -12.25 12.96 3.53
N TRP A 73 -12.44 11.68 3.26
CA TRP A 73 -12.48 10.63 4.27
C TRP A 73 -11.17 9.84 4.27
N VAL A 74 -10.80 9.32 5.43
CA VAL A 74 -9.71 8.35 5.60
C VAL A 74 -10.28 7.09 6.22
N ALA A 75 -9.98 5.94 5.62
CA ALA A 75 -10.22 4.64 6.22
C ALA A 75 -9.13 4.35 7.27
N LEU A 76 -9.58 4.01 8.47
CA LEU A 76 -8.72 3.58 9.57
C LEU A 76 -8.46 2.07 9.48
N ASP A 77 -7.85 1.50 10.51
CA ASP A 77 -7.67 0.07 10.61
C ASP A 77 -8.99 -0.63 11.02
N PRO A 78 -9.24 -1.86 10.54
CA PRO A 78 -10.24 -2.73 11.13
C PRO A 78 -9.91 -3.04 12.59
N ASN A 79 -10.90 -3.54 13.34
CA ASN A 79 -10.66 -4.01 14.69
C ASN A 79 -9.69 -5.21 14.68
N TYR A 80 -8.54 -5.06 15.33
CA TYR A 80 -7.47 -6.07 15.40
C TYR A 80 -7.87 -7.37 16.10
N LYS A 81 -9.02 -7.41 16.79
CA LYS A 81 -9.58 -8.62 17.39
C LYS A 81 -10.37 -9.48 16.41
N ILE A 82 -10.59 -9.00 15.18
CA ILE A 82 -11.35 -9.74 14.17
C ILE A 82 -10.47 -10.81 13.56
N ILE A 83 -11.01 -12.04 13.53
CA ILE A 83 -10.44 -13.17 12.81
C ILE A 83 -11.56 -13.74 11.94
N VAL A 84 -11.35 -13.75 10.63
CA VAL A 84 -12.33 -14.25 9.65
C VAL A 84 -11.67 -15.27 8.72
N PRO A 85 -12.40 -16.30 8.26
CA PRO A 85 -11.83 -17.28 7.34
C PRO A 85 -11.45 -16.65 6.01
N ARG A 86 -10.41 -17.21 5.36
CA ARG A 86 -9.95 -16.76 4.04
C ARG A 86 -11.10 -16.72 3.03
N CYS A 87 -11.30 -15.57 2.41
CA CYS A 87 -12.27 -15.45 1.33
C CYS A 87 -11.80 -16.20 0.08
N THR A 88 -12.70 -16.92 -0.59
CA THR A 88 -12.44 -17.66 -1.85
C THR A 88 -12.87 -16.90 -3.09
N VAL A 89 -13.50 -15.75 -2.89
CA VAL A 89 -13.95 -14.82 -3.92
C VAL A 89 -13.37 -13.44 -3.63
N PRO A 90 -13.35 -12.51 -4.59
CA PRO A 90 -12.97 -11.13 -4.32
C PRO A 90 -13.82 -10.52 -3.20
N LEU A 91 -13.18 -9.74 -2.34
CA LEU A 91 -13.89 -8.95 -1.34
C LEU A 91 -14.79 -7.93 -2.03
N LYS A 92 -15.89 -7.61 -1.36
CA LYS A 92 -16.81 -6.56 -1.78
C LYS A 92 -16.86 -5.48 -0.73
N VAL A 93 -17.20 -4.27 -1.15
CA VAL A 93 -17.15 -3.10 -0.29
C VAL A 93 -18.40 -2.25 -0.48
N LYS A 94 -18.96 -1.73 0.63
CA LYS A 94 -20.09 -0.80 0.63
C LYS A 94 -20.03 0.12 1.85
N TRP A 95 -20.79 1.21 1.86
CA TRP A 95 -21.02 1.95 3.10
C TRP A 95 -21.71 1.05 4.14
N GLY A 96 -21.25 1.12 5.40
CA GLY A 96 -21.87 0.42 6.51
C GLY A 96 -23.29 0.92 6.75
N PRO A 97 -24.30 0.03 6.86
CA PRO A 97 -25.67 0.46 7.09
C PRO A 97 -25.85 0.99 8.52
N LYS A 98 -26.67 2.03 8.68
CA LYS A 98 -26.99 2.60 10.01
C LYS A 98 -27.62 1.56 10.95
N SER A 99 -28.30 0.56 10.40
CA SER A 99 -28.98 -0.50 11.16
C SER A 99 -28.03 -1.40 11.95
N TYR A 100 -26.72 -1.39 11.67
CA TYR A 100 -25.74 -2.20 12.43
C TYR A 100 -25.40 -1.60 13.80
N GLY A 101 -26.02 -0.47 14.19
CA GLY A 101 -25.79 0.16 15.49
C GLY A 101 -24.37 0.72 15.66
N ILE A 102 -23.62 0.85 14.56
CA ILE A 102 -22.26 1.37 14.58
C ILE A 102 -22.33 2.89 14.80
N SER A 103 -21.80 3.35 15.92
CA SER A 103 -21.80 4.78 16.28
C SER A 103 -20.94 5.63 15.35
N GLN A 104 -19.92 5.02 14.73
CA GLN A 104 -19.00 5.69 13.83
C GLN A 104 -19.31 5.34 12.36
N LYS A 105 -19.20 6.33 11.47
CA LYS A 105 -19.31 6.08 10.03
C LYS A 105 -18.24 5.08 9.61
N SER A 106 -18.65 4.04 8.91
CA SER A 106 -17.78 2.93 8.57
C SER A 106 -18.05 2.43 7.15
N VAL A 107 -17.06 1.78 6.58
CA VAL A 107 -17.17 0.99 5.35
C VAL A 107 -17.27 -0.48 5.74
N LEU A 108 -18.19 -1.20 5.11
CA LEU A 108 -18.34 -2.64 5.28
C LEU A 108 -17.55 -3.34 4.17
N VAL A 109 -16.52 -4.08 4.56
CA VAL A 109 -15.76 -4.99 3.68
C VAL A 109 -16.27 -6.40 3.96
N TYR A 110 -16.70 -7.12 2.92
CA TYR A 110 -17.40 -8.38 3.12
C TYR A 110 -17.02 -9.44 2.10
N CYS A 111 -17.09 -10.69 2.56
CA CYS A 111 -16.88 -11.90 1.81
C CYS A 111 -18.21 -12.66 1.68
N THR A 112 -18.57 -13.03 0.46
CA THR A 112 -19.80 -13.82 0.21
C THR A 112 -19.56 -15.33 0.22
N LYS A 113 -18.30 -15.76 0.09
CA LYS A 113 -17.90 -17.17 0.15
C LYS A 113 -16.49 -17.33 0.70
N SER A 114 -16.37 -17.87 1.89
CA SER A 114 -15.11 -18.20 2.55
C SER A 114 -14.76 -19.68 2.41
N ILE A 115 -13.57 -20.05 2.84
CA ILE A 115 -13.14 -21.46 2.94
C ILE A 115 -13.87 -22.24 4.05
N SER A 116 -14.60 -21.56 4.94
CA SER A 116 -15.21 -22.20 6.11
C SER A 116 -16.34 -23.14 5.72
N THR A 117 -16.40 -24.28 6.39
CA THR A 117 -17.54 -25.22 6.31
C THR A 117 -18.68 -24.85 7.27
N ASN A 118 -18.40 -24.06 8.32
CA ASN A 118 -19.42 -23.52 9.21
C ASN A 118 -20.31 -22.53 8.44
N ASN A 119 -21.62 -22.80 8.41
CA ASN A 119 -22.63 -21.97 7.73
C ASN A 119 -22.60 -20.50 8.16
N GLU A 120 -22.36 -20.21 9.43
CA GLU A 120 -22.30 -18.83 9.95
C GLU A 120 -21.09 -18.06 9.44
N LEU A 121 -20.01 -18.76 9.09
CA LEU A 121 -18.74 -18.19 8.64
C LEU A 121 -18.51 -18.38 7.13
N LYS A 122 -19.47 -18.97 6.40
CA LYS A 122 -19.42 -19.10 4.93
C LYS A 122 -19.39 -17.74 4.25
N GLY A 123 -20.03 -16.74 4.85
CA GLY A 123 -19.86 -15.34 4.54
C GLY A 123 -19.52 -14.57 5.80
N TRP A 124 -18.95 -13.39 5.65
CA TRP A 124 -18.63 -12.51 6.77
C TRP A 124 -18.56 -11.07 6.29
N ASP A 125 -18.72 -10.14 7.22
CA ASP A 125 -18.47 -8.73 7.00
C ASP A 125 -17.70 -8.10 8.15
N VAL A 126 -16.91 -7.08 7.82
CA VAL A 126 -16.03 -6.36 8.73
C VAL A 126 -16.24 -4.88 8.51
N ALA A 127 -16.59 -4.18 9.59
CA ALA A 127 -16.65 -2.73 9.60
C ALA A 127 -15.25 -2.13 9.75
N VAL A 128 -14.88 -1.25 8.82
CA VAL A 128 -13.68 -0.43 8.86
C VAL A 128 -14.10 1.02 9.12
N PRO A 129 -13.75 1.61 10.28
CA PRO A 129 -14.11 2.98 10.59
C PRO A 129 -13.53 3.98 9.60
N VAL A 130 -14.25 5.08 9.37
CA VAL A 130 -13.76 6.21 8.58
C VAL A 130 -13.94 7.51 9.34
N ILE A 131 -13.00 8.43 9.14
CA ILE A 131 -13.05 9.77 9.72
C ILE A 131 -12.86 10.82 8.64
N PRO A 132 -13.47 12.01 8.78
CA PRO A 132 -13.18 13.11 7.89
C PRO A 132 -11.76 13.62 8.20
N THR A 133 -10.97 13.93 7.17
CA THR A 133 -9.73 14.68 7.39
C THR A 133 -10.12 16.11 7.74
N LYS A 134 -9.58 16.66 8.83
CA LYS A 134 -9.70 18.09 9.10
C LYS A 134 -9.11 18.86 7.91
N LYS A 135 -9.80 19.92 7.47
CA LYS A 135 -9.26 20.86 6.48
C LYS A 135 -8.10 21.64 7.09
#